data_AF-A0A645JCA4-F1
#
_entry.id   AF-A0A645JCA4-F1
#
_cell.length_a   1.000
_cell.length_b   1.000
_cell.length_c   1.000
_cell.angle_alpha   90.00
_cell.angle_beta   90.00
_cell.angle_gamma   90.00
#
_symmetry.space_group_name_H-M   'P 1'
#
loop_
_entity.id
_entity.type
_entity.pdbx_description
1 polymer ?
#
loop_
_entity_poly.entity_id
_entity_poly.type
_entity_poly.pdbx_seq_one_letter_code
_entity_poly.pdbx_strand_id
1 'polypeptide(L)'
;MRFGKGSACCVILASEGYPQHYETGFPITLPDPLPGNVQILVAGARKKDGETVTSGGRVLGVTAVAETLEEAITGAYAAADTVKFQNAYFRRDIGQRALEAKKGV
;
A
#
# COMPACT_ATOMS: atom_id res chain seq x y z
N MET A 1 -11.18 -2.98 22.69
CA MET A 1 -10.69 -3.19 21.30
C MET A 1 -11.56 -4.25 20.65
N ARG A 2 -12.09 -4.03 19.45
CA ARG A 2 -12.90 -5.01 18.70
C ARG A 2 -12.17 -5.33 17.40
N PHE A 3 -12.04 -6.61 17.07
CA PHE A 3 -11.40 -7.09 15.84
C PHE A 3 -12.46 -7.63 14.89
N GLY A 4 -12.28 -7.39 13.58
CA GLY A 4 -13.09 -8.02 12.54
C GLY A 4 -12.73 -9.49 12.38
N LYS A 5 -13.66 -10.28 11.80
CA LYS A 5 -13.43 -11.71 11.49
C LYS A 5 -12.71 -11.93 10.15
N GLY A 6 -12.74 -10.93 9.27
CA GLY A 6 -12.10 -10.98 7.96
C GLY A 6 -10.57 -10.88 8.04
N SER A 7 -9.96 -10.88 6.86
CA SER A 7 -8.51 -10.72 6.66
C SER A 7 -8.18 -9.31 6.17
N ALA A 8 -6.97 -8.84 6.47
CA ALA A 8 -6.46 -7.58 5.95
C ALA A 8 -5.03 -7.78 5.41
N CYS A 9 -4.71 -7.11 4.31
CA CYS A 9 -3.36 -7.07 3.74
C CYS A 9 -2.97 -5.62 3.50
N CYS A 10 -1.76 -5.23 3.92
CA CYS A 10 -1.20 -3.90 3.73
C CYS A 10 0.10 -3.96 2.93
N VAL A 11 0.12 -3.29 1.79
CA VAL A 11 1.29 -3.14 0.91
C VAL A 11 1.86 -1.75 1.10
N ILE A 12 3.16 -1.66 1.40
CA ILE A 12 3.87 -0.39 1.55
C ILE A 12 4.47 0.03 0.22
N LEU A 13 4.12 1.23 -0.24
CA LEU A 13 4.79 1.91 -1.33
C LEU A 13 5.89 2.80 -0.76
N ALA A 14 7.10 2.66 -1.31
CA ALA A 14 8.29 3.36 -0.89
C ALA A 14 8.92 4.14 -2.06
N SER A 15 9.77 5.12 -1.75
CA SER A 15 10.60 5.84 -2.71
C SER A 15 11.87 5.06 -3.02
N GLU A 16 12.15 4.82 -4.30
CA GLU A 16 13.34 4.07 -4.75
C GLU A 16 14.63 4.54 -4.09
N GLY A 17 15.48 3.57 -3.76
CA GLY A 17 16.72 3.79 -3.01
C GLY A 17 16.56 3.68 -1.49
N TYR A 18 15.32 3.65 -0.97
CA TYR A 18 15.08 3.23 0.41
C TYR A 18 15.55 1.77 0.65
N PRO A 19 16.23 1.45 1.78
CA PRO A 19 16.42 2.26 2.98
C PRO A 19 17.65 3.17 2.99
N GLN A 20 18.41 3.25 1.90
CA GLN A 20 19.60 4.09 1.78
C GLN A 20 19.21 5.52 1.38
N HIS A 21 19.72 6.02 0.26
CA HIS A 21 19.43 7.36 -0.24
C HIS A 21 18.20 7.34 -1.14
N TYR A 22 17.29 8.29 -0.94
CA TYR A 22 16.09 8.45 -1.75
C TYR A 22 15.77 9.95 -1.87
N GLU A 23 15.19 10.33 -3.00
CA GLU A 23 14.72 11.68 -3.24
C GLU A 23 13.28 11.86 -2.74
N THR A 24 12.90 13.11 -2.45
CA THR A 24 11.56 13.47 -1.97
C THR A 24 11.02 14.68 -2.72
N GLY A 25 9.72 14.94 -2.59
CA GLY A 25 9.05 16.05 -3.25
C GLY A 25 8.35 15.66 -4.55
N PHE A 26 8.22 14.37 -4.84
CA PHE A 26 7.52 13.90 -6.04
C PHE A 26 6.00 13.94 -5.84
N PRO A 27 5.22 14.48 -6.79
CA PRO A 27 3.77 14.44 -6.74
C PRO A 27 3.22 13.01 -6.62
N ILE A 28 2.18 12.86 -5.80
CA ILE A 28 1.48 11.60 -5.56
C ILE A 28 0.09 11.69 -6.19
N THR A 29 -0.17 10.81 -7.14
CA THR A 29 -1.49 10.57 -7.72
C THR A 29 -2.14 9.39 -7.01
N LEU A 30 -3.28 9.66 -6.35
CA LEU A 30 -4.13 8.66 -5.73
C LEU A 30 -5.32 8.36 -6.65
N PRO A 31 -5.80 7.11 -6.71
CA PRO A 31 -7.04 6.78 -7.41
C PRO A 31 -8.26 7.45 -6.73
N ASP A 32 -9.22 7.87 -7.55
CA ASP A 32 -10.52 8.36 -7.10
C ASP A 32 -11.60 7.91 -8.11
N PRO A 33 -12.60 7.10 -7.72
CA PRO A 33 -12.84 6.56 -6.37
C PRO A 33 -11.94 5.37 -6.02
N LEU A 34 -11.74 5.14 -4.73
CA LEU A 34 -11.20 3.89 -4.19
C LEU A 34 -12.32 2.85 -4.00
N PRO A 35 -12.03 1.55 -4.14
CA PRO A 35 -12.95 0.51 -3.70
C PRO A 35 -13.29 0.66 -2.20
N GLY A 36 -14.54 0.43 -1.82
CA GLY A 36 -15.00 0.66 -0.43
C GLY A 36 -14.33 -0.20 0.64
N ASN A 37 -13.62 -1.25 0.24
CA ASN A 37 -12.86 -2.13 1.13
C ASN A 37 -11.34 -1.82 1.15
N VAL A 38 -10.92 -0.74 0.50
CA VAL A 38 -9.52 -0.29 0.41
C VAL A 38 -9.34 1.03 1.15
N GLN A 39 -8.23 1.14 1.88
CA GLN A 39 -7.81 2.36 2.55
C GLN A 39 -6.35 2.66 2.22
N ILE A 40 -6.05 3.94 1.96
CA ILE A 40 -4.68 4.44 1.79
C ILE A 40 -4.28 5.17 3.08
N LEU A 41 -3.26 4.65 3.74
CA LEU A 41 -2.68 5.21 4.96
C LEU A 41 -1.46 6.05 4.58
N VAL A 42 -1.46 7.33 4.94
CA VAL A 42 -0.35 8.25 4.66
C VAL A 42 0.74 8.09 5.73
N ALA A 43 2.00 7.92 5.30
CA ALA A 43 3.15 7.86 6.18
C ALA A 43 4.18 8.95 5.84
N GLY A 44 4.83 8.84 4.68
CA GLY A 44 5.88 9.72 4.21
C GLY A 44 5.42 10.61 3.07
N ALA A 45 4.32 11.34 3.26
CA ALA A 45 3.85 12.36 2.32
C ALA A 45 3.43 13.64 3.05
N ARG A 46 3.51 14.78 2.35
CA ARG A 46 3.10 16.09 2.87
C ARG A 46 2.40 16.91 1.78
N LYS A 47 1.63 17.92 2.19
CA LYS A 47 1.15 18.94 1.25
C LYS A 47 2.24 19.96 0.94
N LYS A 48 2.43 20.28 -0.33
CA LYS A 48 3.31 21.35 -0.82
C LYS A 48 2.63 22.00 -2.03
N ASP A 49 2.46 23.32 -2.00
CA ASP A 49 1.88 24.10 -3.11
C ASP A 49 0.50 23.59 -3.59
N GLY A 50 -0.31 23.05 -2.68
CA GLY A 50 -1.63 22.48 -2.97
C GLY A 50 -1.62 21.01 -3.39
N GLU A 51 -0.45 20.44 -3.67
CA GLU A 51 -0.28 19.03 -4.08
C GLU A 51 0.20 18.16 -2.93
N THR A 52 -0.11 16.86 -2.99
CA THR A 52 0.47 15.88 -2.06
C THR A 52 1.75 15.33 -2.67
N VAL A 53 2.87 15.45 -1.95
CA VAL A 53 4.19 15.03 -2.42
C VAL A 53 4.87 14.06 -1.46
N THR A 54 5.78 13.23 -1.96
CA THR A 54 6.61 12.34 -1.12
C THR A 54 7.49 13.14 -0.15
N SER A 55 7.69 12.63 1.06
CA SER A 55 8.47 13.29 2.12
C SER A 55 9.21 12.32 3.04
N GLY A 56 9.28 11.04 2.68
CA GLY A 56 9.97 10.01 3.44
C GLY A 56 10.14 8.72 2.63
N GLY A 57 10.90 7.76 3.17
CA GLY A 57 11.21 6.52 2.47
C GLY A 57 10.01 5.58 2.29
N ARG A 58 9.22 5.37 3.36
CA ARG A 58 7.91 4.69 3.27
C ARG A 58 6.83 5.75 3.09
N VAL A 59 6.18 5.77 1.94
CA VAL A 59 5.31 6.88 1.54
C VAL A 59 3.86 6.58 1.91
N LEU A 60 3.33 5.44 1.47
CA LEU A 60 1.92 5.06 1.63
C LEU A 60 1.79 3.59 2.03
N GLY A 61 0.77 3.28 2.83
CA GLY A 61 0.30 1.93 3.08
C GLY A 61 -1.06 1.69 2.45
N VAL A 62 -1.12 0.85 1.43
CA VAL A 62 -2.37 0.48 0.75
C VAL A 62 -2.91 -0.78 1.38
N THR A 63 -4.02 -0.66 2.09
CA THR A 63 -4.63 -1.74 2.86
C THR A 63 -5.96 -2.14 2.25
N ALA A 64 -6.15 -3.41 1.98
CA ALA A 64 -7.46 -3.97 1.64
C ALA A 64 -7.93 -4.90 2.75
N VAL A 65 -9.23 -4.88 3.01
CA VAL A 65 -9.92 -5.81 3.92
C VAL A 65 -10.88 -6.66 3.10
N ALA A 66 -10.95 -7.95 3.40
CA ALA A 66 -11.85 -8.88 2.74
C ALA A 66 -12.19 -10.05 3.67
N GLU A 67 -13.13 -10.91 3.25
CA GLU A 67 -13.48 -12.11 4.02
C GLU A 67 -12.32 -13.11 4.02
N THR A 68 -11.61 -13.25 2.90
CA THR A 68 -10.48 -14.16 2.77
C THR A 68 -9.13 -13.44 2.64
N LEU A 69 -8.05 -14.13 3.02
CA LEU A 69 -6.68 -13.64 2.88
C LEU A 69 -6.31 -13.39 1.41
N GLU A 70 -6.74 -14.28 0.51
CA GLU A 70 -6.45 -14.18 -0.92
C GLU A 70 -7.08 -12.94 -1.55
N GLU A 71 -8.34 -12.65 -1.21
CA GLU A 71 -9.03 -11.44 -1.65
C GLU A 71 -8.38 -10.18 -1.08
N ALA A 72 -7.98 -10.20 0.20
CA ALA A 72 -7.30 -9.06 0.82
C ALA A 72 -5.94 -8.78 0.15
N ILE A 73 -5.16 -9.82 -0.14
CA ILE A 73 -3.88 -9.69 -0.86
C ILE A 73 -4.12 -9.12 -2.26
N THR A 74 -5.04 -9.72 -3.01
CA THR A 74 -5.37 -9.32 -4.38
C THR A 74 -5.86 -7.87 -4.43
N GLY A 75 -6.76 -7.49 -3.53
CA GLY A 75 -7.30 -6.13 -3.44
C GLY A 75 -6.24 -5.09 -3.07
N ALA A 76 -5.33 -5.42 -2.13
CA ALA A 76 -4.26 -4.52 -1.74
C ALA A 76 -3.29 -4.27 -2.91
N TYR A 77 -2.95 -5.32 -3.67
CA TYR A 77 -2.11 -5.21 -4.85
C TYR A 77 -2.77 -4.43 -5.99
N ALA A 78 -4.03 -4.76 -6.32
CA ALA A 78 -4.78 -4.06 -7.35
C ALA A 78 -4.88 -2.56 -7.05
N ALA A 79 -5.15 -2.19 -5.80
CA ALA A 79 -5.16 -0.79 -5.40
C ALA A 79 -3.76 -0.16 -5.42
N ALA A 80 -2.73 -0.86 -4.94
CA ALA A 80 -1.35 -0.36 -4.95
C ALA A 80 -0.86 -0.04 -6.37
N ASP A 81 -1.27 -0.84 -7.36
CA ASP A 81 -0.93 -0.62 -8.77
C ASP A 81 -1.52 0.66 -9.37
N THR A 82 -2.61 1.17 -8.79
CA THR A 82 -3.26 2.41 -9.25
C THR A 82 -2.62 3.67 -8.67
N VAL A 83 -1.87 3.56 -7.57
CA VAL A 83 -1.16 4.68 -6.96
C VAL A 83 0.11 4.98 -7.75
N LYS A 84 0.32 6.25 -8.13
CA LYS A 84 1.49 6.66 -8.90
C LYS A 84 2.23 7.79 -8.20
N PHE A 85 3.54 7.65 -8.10
CA PHE A 85 4.49 8.73 -7.87
C PHE A 85 5.83 8.31 -8.46
N GLN A 86 6.70 9.28 -8.69
CA GLN A 86 8.00 9.01 -9.29
C GLN A 86 8.80 8.03 -8.42
N ASN A 87 9.35 7.01 -9.07
CA ASN A 87 10.19 5.98 -8.44
C ASN A 87 9.48 5.21 -7.30
N ALA A 88 8.15 5.07 -7.39
CA ALA A 88 7.39 4.21 -6.49
C ALA A 88 7.76 2.74 -6.70
N TYR A 89 8.09 2.05 -5.61
CA TYR A 89 8.29 0.60 -5.62
C TYR A 89 7.67 -0.05 -4.39
N PHE A 90 7.31 -1.32 -4.54
CA PHE A 90 6.77 -2.15 -3.47
C PHE A 90 7.01 -3.62 -3.76
N ARG A 91 7.00 -4.44 -2.70
CA ARG A 91 7.19 -5.89 -2.81
C ARG A 91 5.94 -6.58 -3.36
N ARG A 92 6.11 -7.58 -4.22
CA ARG A 92 5.04 -8.38 -4.85
C ARG A 92 4.72 -9.71 -4.15
N ASP A 93 5.35 -9.96 -3.00
CA ASP A 93 5.26 -11.22 -2.27
C ASP A 93 4.66 -11.09 -0.85
N ILE A 94 4.06 -9.94 -0.52
CA ILE A 94 3.39 -9.71 0.77
C ILE A 94 2.18 -10.65 0.87
N GLY A 95 2.15 -11.43 1.94
CA GLY A 95 1.10 -12.41 2.20
C GLY A 95 1.27 -13.76 1.52
N GLN A 96 2.21 -13.93 0.58
CA GLN A 96 2.41 -15.20 -0.15
C GLN A 96 2.68 -16.37 0.79
N ARG A 97 3.62 -16.23 1.73
CA ARG A 97 3.93 -17.28 2.73
C ARG A 97 2.74 -17.66 3.60
N ALA A 98 1.89 -16.69 3.95
CA ALA A 98 0.69 -16.94 4.74
C ALA A 98 -0.39 -17.67 3.90
N LEU A 99 -0.48 -17.35 2.61
CA LEU A 99 -1.34 -18.05 1.66
C LEU A 99 -0.91 -19.50 1.46
N GLU A 100 0.40 -19.74 1.30
CA GLU A 100 0.98 -21.08 1.20
C GLU A 100 0.71 -21.92 2.46
N ALA A 101 0.93 -21.35 3.65
CA ALA A 101 0.68 -22.04 4.92
C ALA A 101 -0.79 -22.44 5.09
N LYS A 102 -1.72 -21.67 4.54
CA LYS A 102 -3.17 -21.96 4.58
C LYS A 102 -3.59 -23.05 3.59
N LYS A 103 -2.84 -23.26 2.51
CA LYS A 103 -3.08 -24.33 1.51
C LYS A 103 -2.53 -25.69 1.94
N GLY A 104 -1.55 -25.70 2.84
CA GLY A 104 -0.92 -26.91 3.38
C GLY A 104 -1.65 -27.54 4.58
N VAL A 105 -2.89 -27.10 4.87
CA VAL A 105 -3.77 -27.63 5.91
C VAL A 105 -4.95 -28.33 5.27
#